data_AF-A0A3M9ZBU5-F1
#
_entry.id   AF-A0A3M9ZBU5-F1
#
_cell.length_a   1.000
_cell.length_b   1.000
_cell.length_c   1.000
_cell.angle_alpha   90.00
_cell.angle_beta   90.00
_cell.angle_gamma   90.00
#
_symmetry.space_group_name_H-M   'P 1'
#
loop_
_entity.id
_entity.type
_entity.pdbx_description
1 polymer ?
#
loop_
_entity_poly.entity_id
_entity_poly.type
_entity_poly.pdbx_seq_one_letter_code
_entity_poly.pdbx_strand_id
1 'polypeptide(L)'
;MQENILYTSSTFTPQVIDAIQQRAELGRYHIRGFGALRNVPRLDDLIFLTASLTRFPLEGYRERCETKTLLGTRYAKRPMELDIPITIAGMSFGALSKNAKVALGQAATWLGTSTTTGDGGMLPAERDASAKLVYQCLPSRYGFDPRDLRKADAIEIVVGQGAKPGGGGLLLGQKVNQVVAGMRTLPEGVDQRSPCRHPDWIGPDDLKIKIEELREATNWEIPIYVKLGATRVKDDVKLAVKAGADVIVLDGMEGGTAATQSIFQEHVGIPTLPAIVQAVEALKEIGVYGEVQLLVSGGIRSGPDVAKALALGADAVSIGTASLIAMGCNKPIYVEDYQALGTAPYHCHHCHTGRCPVGIATQDDELMARLPIEEAATHVANYLQAMVMETQSIARACGKSNVHNLEREDLVALTLEASAMAKVPLAGTDFIMGQ
;
A
#
# COMPACT_ATOMS: atom_id res chain seq x y z
N MET A 1 32.45 20.58 -44.31
CA MET A 1 32.33 20.17 -42.89
C MET A 1 31.11 19.28 -42.81
N GLN A 2 31.28 18.06 -42.31
CA GLN A 2 30.16 17.15 -42.07
C GLN A 2 29.37 17.73 -40.88
N GLU A 3 28.06 17.96 -41.03
CA GLU A 3 27.23 18.41 -39.92
C GLU A 3 27.30 17.36 -38.79
N ASN A 4 27.56 17.81 -37.57
CA ASN A 4 27.60 16.92 -36.41
C ASN A 4 26.18 16.44 -36.12
N ILE A 5 25.87 15.22 -36.56
CA ILE A 5 24.61 14.55 -36.24
C ILE A 5 24.68 14.07 -34.79
N LEU A 6 23.73 14.51 -33.96
CA LEU A 6 23.56 14.02 -32.60
C LEU A 6 22.79 12.70 -32.61
N TYR A 7 23.42 11.60 -32.20
CA TYR A 7 22.77 10.31 -32.00
C TYR A 7 22.29 10.18 -30.56
N THR A 8 21.05 9.72 -30.36
CA THR A 8 20.51 9.41 -29.03
C THR A 8 20.64 7.91 -28.74
N SER A 9 21.15 7.57 -27.55
CA SER A 9 21.22 6.17 -27.10
C SER A 9 19.90 5.76 -26.44
N SER A 10 19.32 4.65 -26.86
CA SER A 10 18.17 4.03 -26.18
C SER A 10 18.55 3.35 -24.86
N THR A 11 19.81 2.90 -24.75
CA THR A 11 20.34 2.23 -23.55
C THR A 11 20.86 3.26 -22.53
N PHE A 12 21.59 4.27 -22.98
CA PHE A 12 22.16 5.33 -22.16
C PHE A 12 21.40 6.63 -22.40
N THR A 13 20.15 6.67 -21.95
CA THR A 13 19.37 7.91 -21.99
C THR A 13 20.03 8.98 -21.09
N PRO A 14 19.76 10.27 -21.29
CA PRO A 14 20.30 11.32 -20.43
C PRO A 14 20.08 11.07 -18.93
N GLN A 15 18.92 10.53 -18.55
CA GLN A 15 18.59 10.18 -17.17
C GLN A 15 19.46 9.02 -16.64
N VAL A 16 19.76 8.02 -17.49
CA VAL A 16 20.66 6.91 -17.13
C VAL A 16 22.10 7.41 -16.98
N ILE A 17 22.56 8.27 -17.89
CA ILE A 17 23.90 8.87 -17.82
C ILE A 17 24.06 9.70 -16.53
N ASP A 18 23.10 10.58 -16.24
CA ASP A 18 23.09 11.39 -15.02
C ASP A 18 23.09 10.51 -13.76
N ALA A 19 22.25 9.47 -13.72
CA ALA A 19 22.24 8.52 -12.62
C ALA A 19 23.55 7.70 -12.49
N ILE A 20 24.29 7.47 -13.58
CA ILE A 20 25.62 6.85 -13.53
C ILE A 20 26.64 7.84 -12.97
N GLN A 21 26.66 9.07 -13.46
CA GLN A 21 27.59 10.12 -13.04
C GLN A 21 27.41 10.47 -11.56
N GLN A 22 26.17 10.69 -11.11
CA GLN A 22 25.89 10.93 -9.69
C GLN A 22 26.31 9.75 -8.80
N ARG A 23 26.07 8.49 -9.23
CA ARG A 23 26.55 7.32 -8.47
C ARG A 23 28.08 7.23 -8.45
N ALA A 24 28.75 7.60 -9.53
CA ALA A 24 30.22 7.63 -9.61
C ALA A 24 30.80 8.69 -8.68
N GLU A 25 30.17 9.86 -8.57
CA GLU A 25 30.55 10.92 -7.63
C GLU A 25 30.27 10.56 -6.18
N LEU A 26 29.12 9.95 -5.89
CA LEU A 26 28.71 9.59 -4.53
C LEU A 26 29.37 8.32 -3.99
N GLY A 27 29.81 7.40 -4.85
CA GLY A 27 30.33 6.09 -4.48
C GLY A 27 29.30 5.14 -3.83
N ARG A 28 28.00 5.44 -3.94
CA ARG A 28 26.89 4.67 -3.33
C ARG A 28 25.59 4.80 -4.11
N TYR A 29 24.62 3.96 -3.80
CA TYR A 29 23.27 4.03 -4.36
C TYR A 29 22.49 5.27 -3.91
N HIS A 30 21.49 5.67 -4.70
CA HIS A 30 20.55 6.72 -4.31
C HIS A 30 19.51 6.19 -3.34
N ILE A 31 19.16 7.03 -2.36
CA ILE A 31 18.01 6.83 -1.50
C ILE A 31 16.89 7.73 -2.00
N ARG A 32 15.69 7.19 -2.19
CA ARG A 32 14.52 7.98 -2.53
C ARG A 32 13.26 7.48 -1.83
N GLY A 33 12.25 8.33 -1.80
CA GLY A 33 10.89 7.96 -1.45
C GLY A 33 10.06 7.58 -2.68
N PHE A 34 8.75 7.53 -2.50
CA PHE A 34 7.74 7.15 -3.51
C PHE A 34 7.74 5.66 -3.86
N GLY A 35 7.00 5.25 -4.90
CA GLY A 35 7.00 3.88 -5.44
C GLY A 35 7.95 3.72 -6.64
N ALA A 36 7.78 2.64 -7.40
CA ALA A 36 8.44 2.48 -8.70
C ALA A 36 8.09 3.64 -9.64
N LEU A 37 9.09 4.19 -10.33
CA LEU A 37 8.90 5.26 -11.33
C LEU A 37 8.79 4.71 -12.75
N ARG A 38 9.29 3.50 -12.98
CA ARG A 38 9.16 2.82 -14.26
C ARG A 38 7.72 2.46 -14.59
N ASN A 39 7.42 2.39 -15.88
CA ASN A 39 6.16 1.85 -16.34
C ASN A 39 6.15 0.32 -16.20
N VAL A 40 5.08 -0.21 -15.62
CA VAL A 40 4.78 -1.64 -15.53
C VAL A 40 3.31 -1.86 -15.90
N PRO A 41 2.89 -3.07 -16.30
CA PRO A 41 1.48 -3.37 -16.52
C PRO A 41 0.65 -3.09 -15.26
N ARG A 42 -0.49 -2.41 -15.42
CA ARG A 42 -1.32 -1.89 -14.32
C ARG A 42 -2.77 -2.32 -14.48
N LEU A 43 -3.57 -2.05 -13.46
CA LEU A 43 -5.02 -2.22 -13.53
C LEU A 43 -5.66 -1.35 -14.64
N ASP A 44 -5.05 -0.22 -15.02
CA ASP A 44 -5.49 0.60 -16.16
C ASP A 44 -5.54 -0.17 -17.49
N ASP A 45 -4.74 -1.23 -17.63
CA ASP A 45 -4.71 -2.08 -18.83
C ASP A 45 -5.89 -3.06 -18.90
N LEU A 46 -6.79 -3.05 -17.91
CA LEU A 46 -8.05 -3.77 -17.91
C LEU A 46 -9.24 -2.82 -18.09
N ILE A 47 -10.31 -3.29 -18.71
CA ILE A 47 -11.58 -2.57 -18.83
C ILE A 47 -12.76 -3.47 -18.46
N PHE A 48 -13.89 -2.85 -18.11
CA PHE A 48 -15.10 -3.56 -17.76
C PHE A 48 -16.00 -3.83 -18.97
N LEU A 49 -16.56 -5.03 -19.05
CA LEU A 49 -17.70 -5.38 -19.88
C LEU A 49 -18.98 -5.16 -19.07
N THR A 50 -19.54 -3.96 -19.17
CA THR A 50 -20.76 -3.60 -18.43
C THR A 50 -22.01 -4.21 -19.04
N ALA A 51 -23.09 -4.20 -18.27
CA ALA A 51 -24.42 -4.62 -18.68
C ALA A 51 -24.90 -3.91 -19.96
N SER A 52 -25.60 -4.67 -20.80
CA SER A 52 -26.37 -4.16 -21.94
C SER A 52 -27.62 -5.02 -22.09
N LEU A 53 -27.65 -5.98 -23.02
CA LEU A 53 -28.77 -6.94 -23.15
C LEU A 53 -28.54 -8.28 -22.44
N THR A 54 -27.28 -8.64 -22.14
CA THR A 54 -26.93 -9.93 -21.51
C THR A 54 -27.25 -9.97 -20.01
N ARG A 55 -27.34 -8.82 -19.38
CA ARG A 55 -27.70 -8.61 -17.96
C ARG A 55 -28.26 -7.20 -17.81
N PHE A 56 -29.07 -6.95 -16.79
CA PHE A 56 -29.63 -5.62 -16.53
C PHE A 56 -28.67 -4.77 -15.68
N PRO A 57 -28.38 -3.51 -16.06
CA PRO A 57 -27.70 -2.58 -15.16
C PRO A 57 -28.61 -2.18 -14.00
N LEU A 58 -28.01 -1.79 -12.87
CA LEU A 58 -28.76 -1.27 -11.72
C LEU A 58 -28.81 0.26 -11.74
N GLU A 59 -29.95 0.83 -11.37
CA GLU A 59 -30.16 2.28 -11.32
C GLU A 59 -29.49 2.90 -10.08
N GLY A 60 -28.43 3.68 -10.29
CA GLY A 60 -27.60 4.25 -9.21
C GLY A 60 -28.34 5.01 -8.11
N TYR A 61 -29.42 5.70 -8.46
CA TYR A 61 -30.21 6.53 -7.53
C TYR A 61 -31.33 5.76 -6.81
N ARG A 62 -31.67 4.54 -7.25
CA ARG A 62 -32.75 3.71 -6.64
C ARG A 62 -32.22 2.47 -5.96
N GLU A 63 -31.17 1.88 -6.51
CA GLU A 63 -30.68 0.58 -6.11
C GLU A 63 -29.40 0.72 -5.28
N ARG A 64 -29.40 0.06 -4.13
CA ARG A 64 -28.26 0.07 -3.22
C ARG A 64 -27.14 -0.82 -3.78
N CYS A 65 -25.90 -0.41 -3.53
CA CYS A 65 -24.72 -1.20 -3.81
C CYS A 65 -23.91 -1.34 -2.52
N GLU A 66 -23.85 -2.53 -1.94
CA GLU A 66 -23.15 -2.79 -0.68
C GLU A 66 -21.63 -2.75 -0.86
N THR A 67 -20.96 -2.15 0.12
CA THR A 67 -19.49 -1.95 0.16
C THR A 67 -18.84 -2.53 1.41
N LYS A 68 -19.65 -3.10 2.30
CA LYS A 68 -19.18 -3.63 3.58
C LYS A 68 -18.18 -4.76 3.35
N THR A 69 -17.06 -4.71 4.08
CA THR A 69 -16.02 -5.74 4.01
C THR A 69 -15.72 -6.27 5.41
N LEU A 70 -15.61 -7.60 5.53
CA LEU A 70 -15.14 -8.27 6.75
C LEU A 70 -13.75 -8.84 6.48
N LEU A 71 -12.78 -8.53 7.34
CA LEU A 71 -11.42 -9.05 7.25
C LEU A 71 -11.06 -9.84 8.51
N GLY A 72 -10.55 -11.04 8.29
CA GLY A 72 -10.03 -11.93 9.32
C GLY A 72 -11.11 -12.70 10.06
N THR A 73 -11.99 -13.35 9.30
CA THR A 73 -13.14 -14.12 9.82
C THR A 73 -12.76 -15.52 10.32
N ARG A 74 -11.51 -15.96 10.11
CA ARG A 74 -11.07 -17.33 10.33
C ARG A 74 -10.88 -17.69 11.80
N TYR A 75 -10.01 -16.98 12.52
CA TYR A 75 -9.67 -17.31 13.91
C TYR A 75 -10.01 -16.21 14.92
N ALA A 76 -10.18 -14.96 14.47
CA ALA A 76 -10.49 -13.84 15.37
C ALA A 76 -11.95 -13.86 15.83
N LYS A 77 -12.18 -13.65 17.13
CA LYS A 77 -13.55 -13.50 17.67
C LYS A 77 -14.24 -12.23 17.18
N ARG A 78 -13.48 -11.16 16.97
CA ARG A 78 -13.95 -9.88 16.44
C ARG A 78 -13.20 -9.58 15.13
N PRO A 79 -13.71 -10.06 13.98
CA PRO A 79 -13.18 -9.69 12.68
C PRO A 79 -13.21 -8.17 12.49
N MET A 80 -12.34 -7.67 11.62
CA MET A 80 -12.32 -6.27 11.25
C MET A 80 -13.47 -5.98 10.29
N GLU A 81 -14.46 -5.23 10.75
CA GLU A 81 -15.59 -4.78 9.95
C GLU A 81 -15.31 -3.39 9.36
N LEU A 82 -15.38 -3.25 8.05
CA LEU A 82 -15.16 -2.00 7.32
C LEU A 82 -16.43 -1.62 6.55
N ASP A 83 -16.77 -0.34 6.55
CA ASP A 83 -17.93 0.16 5.78
C ASP A 83 -17.62 0.23 4.26
N ILE A 84 -16.34 0.28 3.91
CA ILE A 84 -15.84 0.40 2.54
C ILE A 84 -14.66 -0.57 2.30
N PRO A 85 -14.44 -1.05 1.05
CA PRO A 85 -13.39 -2.03 0.75
C PRO A 85 -12.00 -1.39 0.56
N ILE A 86 -11.75 -0.26 1.22
CA ILE A 86 -10.54 0.56 1.06
C ILE A 86 -9.97 0.86 2.44
N THR A 87 -8.74 0.43 2.73
CA THR A 87 -8.00 0.73 3.96
C THR A 87 -6.84 1.71 3.69
N ILE A 88 -6.29 2.31 4.74
CA ILE A 88 -5.10 3.16 4.65
C ILE A 88 -3.87 2.36 5.09
N ALA A 89 -2.88 2.27 4.19
CA ALA A 89 -1.70 1.44 4.36
C ALA A 89 -0.78 1.90 5.50
N GLY A 90 0.02 0.96 6.02
CA GLY A 90 0.97 1.21 7.10
C GLY A 90 2.09 2.16 6.72
N MET A 91 2.08 3.35 7.31
CA MET A 91 3.10 4.39 7.10
C MET A 91 3.52 4.96 8.46
N SER A 92 4.80 4.81 8.81
CA SER A 92 5.25 5.06 10.18
C SER A 92 5.20 6.53 10.61
N PHE A 93 4.86 6.78 11.87
CA PHE A 93 5.27 8.03 12.52
C PHE A 93 6.80 8.09 12.55
N GLY A 94 7.38 9.19 12.08
CA GLY A 94 8.80 9.30 11.72
C GLY A 94 8.95 9.42 10.21
N ALA A 95 8.38 8.50 9.43
CA ALA A 95 8.25 8.69 7.97
C ALA A 95 7.25 9.80 7.65
N LEU A 96 6.09 9.79 8.32
CA LEU A 96 5.07 10.83 8.28
C LEU A 96 5.13 11.70 9.53
N SER A 97 4.68 12.94 9.40
CA SER A 97 4.47 13.87 10.50
C SER A 97 3.32 13.42 11.40
N LYS A 98 3.27 13.92 12.63
CA LYS A 98 2.14 13.69 13.55
C LYS A 98 0.83 14.15 12.91
N ASN A 99 0.80 15.34 12.29
CA ASN A 99 -0.40 15.89 11.68
C ASN A 99 -0.95 14.97 10.58
N ALA A 100 -0.08 14.43 9.73
CA ALA A 100 -0.50 13.47 8.70
C ALA A 100 -1.10 12.20 9.31
N LYS A 101 -0.49 11.65 10.37
CA LYS A 101 -1.00 10.45 11.04
C LYS A 101 -2.39 10.67 11.66
N VAL A 102 -2.59 11.80 12.34
CA VAL A 102 -3.89 12.17 12.92
C VAL A 102 -4.94 12.40 11.81
N ALA A 103 -4.59 13.10 10.74
CA ALA A 103 -5.50 13.38 9.64
C ALA A 103 -5.97 12.09 8.92
N LEU A 104 -5.07 11.13 8.71
CA LEU A 104 -5.43 9.81 8.18
C LEU A 104 -6.38 9.06 9.12
N GLY A 105 -6.12 9.11 10.43
CA GLY A 105 -6.98 8.48 11.43
C GLY A 105 -8.39 9.06 11.46
N GLN A 106 -8.51 10.39 11.45
CA GLN A 106 -9.81 11.08 11.38
C GLN A 106 -10.58 10.70 10.11
N ALA A 107 -9.93 10.77 8.95
CA ALA A 107 -10.55 10.42 7.67
C ALA A 107 -11.03 8.95 7.64
N ALA A 108 -10.21 8.02 8.14
CA ALA A 108 -10.59 6.61 8.22
C ALA A 108 -11.79 6.40 9.15
N THR A 109 -11.81 7.07 10.31
CA THR A 109 -12.94 7.02 11.25
C THR A 109 -14.22 7.54 10.61
N TRP A 110 -14.18 8.67 9.91
CA TRP A 110 -15.37 9.25 9.26
C TRP A 110 -15.96 8.35 8.18
N LEU A 111 -15.12 7.57 7.50
CA LEU A 111 -15.51 6.65 6.42
C LEU A 111 -15.65 5.19 6.89
N GLY A 112 -15.56 4.94 8.20
CA GLY A 112 -15.76 3.61 8.77
C GLY A 112 -14.71 2.57 8.37
N THR A 113 -13.50 3.02 7.98
CA THR A 113 -12.38 2.14 7.59
C THR A 113 -11.21 2.21 8.60
N SER A 114 -10.10 1.54 8.29
CA SER A 114 -8.94 1.42 9.16
C SER A 114 -7.71 2.18 8.67
N THR A 115 -6.86 2.58 9.62
CA THR A 115 -5.47 2.97 9.38
C THR A 115 -4.51 1.93 9.93
N THR A 116 -3.24 2.02 9.52
CA THR A 116 -2.17 1.13 9.99
C THR A 116 -0.96 1.92 10.49
N THR A 117 -0.39 1.54 11.64
CA THR A 117 0.63 2.35 12.35
C THR A 117 1.94 2.54 11.59
N GLY A 118 2.44 1.51 10.89
CA GLY A 118 3.80 1.53 10.33
C GLY A 118 4.90 1.07 11.31
N ASP A 119 6.15 1.10 10.84
CA ASP A 119 7.42 0.85 11.60
C ASP A 119 7.75 1.86 12.72
N GLY A 120 6.77 2.63 13.19
CA GLY A 120 6.98 3.74 14.13
C GLY A 120 6.44 3.51 15.53
N GLY A 121 5.75 2.41 15.77
CA GLY A 121 4.92 2.23 16.97
C GLY A 121 3.58 2.97 16.88
N MET A 122 2.79 2.89 17.96
CA MET A 122 1.47 3.50 18.04
C MET A 122 1.60 4.91 18.62
N LEU A 123 1.34 5.93 17.80
CA LEU A 123 1.30 7.30 18.30
C LEU A 123 -0.02 7.52 19.06
N PRO A 124 -0.02 8.04 20.31
CA PRO A 124 -1.26 8.23 21.07
C PRO A 124 -2.32 9.06 20.31
N ALA A 125 -1.89 10.16 19.69
CA ALA A 125 -2.79 11.01 18.90
C ALA A 125 -3.35 10.31 17.64
N GLU A 126 -2.62 9.33 17.07
CA GLU A 126 -3.15 8.50 15.99
C GLU A 126 -4.20 7.52 16.50
N ARG A 127 -3.94 6.85 17.63
CA ARG A 127 -4.91 5.93 18.25
C ARG A 127 -6.20 6.64 18.66
N ASP A 128 -6.11 7.87 19.16
CA ASP A 128 -7.27 8.68 19.53
C ASP A 128 -8.09 9.10 18.31
N ALA A 129 -7.43 9.32 17.16
CA ALA A 129 -8.08 9.72 15.92
C ALA A 129 -8.71 8.54 15.14
N SER A 130 -8.16 7.33 15.29
CA SER A 130 -8.58 6.13 14.56
C SER A 130 -9.55 5.27 15.38
N ALA A 131 -10.76 5.08 14.87
CA ALA A 131 -11.71 4.11 15.42
C ALA A 131 -11.23 2.66 15.23
N LYS A 132 -10.62 2.38 14.07
CA LYS A 132 -10.04 1.07 13.72
C LYS A 132 -8.57 1.25 13.37
N LEU A 133 -7.67 0.65 14.15
CA LEU A 133 -6.23 0.77 13.96
C LEU A 133 -5.55 -0.60 13.90
N VAL A 134 -4.86 -0.86 12.80
CA VAL A 134 -4.01 -2.04 12.60
C VAL A 134 -2.61 -1.72 13.12
N TYR A 135 -2.10 -2.55 14.04
CA TYR A 135 -0.79 -2.36 14.64
C TYR A 135 0.25 -3.28 13.98
N GLN A 136 1.32 -2.69 13.43
CA GLN A 136 2.33 -3.47 12.75
C GLN A 136 3.41 -4.04 13.69
N CYS A 137 3.77 -5.29 13.45
CA CYS A 137 4.95 -5.96 13.99
C CYS A 137 5.98 -6.16 12.87
N LEU A 138 7.07 -5.38 12.90
CA LEU A 138 8.12 -5.42 11.89
C LEU A 138 9.41 -6.03 12.45
N PRO A 139 10.35 -6.48 11.59
CA PRO A 139 11.60 -7.10 12.01
C PRO A 139 12.36 -6.38 13.13
N SER A 140 12.36 -5.05 13.09
CA SER A 140 13.04 -4.18 14.05
C SER A 140 12.48 -4.18 15.47
N ARG A 141 11.16 -4.38 15.62
CA ARG A 141 10.40 -4.09 16.85
C ARG A 141 10.52 -2.63 17.34
N TYR A 142 10.88 -1.68 16.49
CA TYR A 142 10.92 -0.27 16.88
C TYR A 142 9.52 0.22 17.25
N GLY A 143 9.38 0.76 18.47
CA GLY A 143 8.09 1.21 18.99
C GLY A 143 7.06 0.09 19.18
N PHE A 144 7.49 -1.18 19.20
CA PHE A 144 6.61 -2.32 19.48
C PHE A 144 6.41 -2.45 21.00
N ASP A 145 5.20 -2.15 21.48
CA ASP A 145 4.84 -2.18 22.88
C ASP A 145 3.62 -3.11 23.10
N PRO A 146 3.75 -4.16 23.93
CA PRO A 146 2.63 -5.04 24.27
C PRO A 146 1.40 -4.33 24.86
N ARG A 147 1.59 -3.14 25.47
CA ARG A 147 0.48 -2.32 25.99
C ARG A 147 -0.33 -1.69 24.86
N ASP A 148 0.33 -1.31 23.78
CA ASP A 148 -0.33 -0.76 22.58
C ASP A 148 -0.89 -1.87 21.70
N LEU A 149 -0.23 -3.03 21.66
CA LEU A 149 -0.75 -4.25 21.02
C LEU A 149 -2.18 -4.56 21.48
N ARG A 150 -2.45 -4.46 22.78
CA ARG A 150 -3.78 -4.72 23.37
C ARG A 150 -4.83 -3.68 23.02
N LYS A 151 -4.42 -2.51 22.53
CA LYS A 151 -5.33 -1.46 22.07
C LYS A 151 -5.60 -1.55 20.57
N ALA A 152 -4.96 -2.47 19.84
CA ALA A 152 -5.13 -2.58 18.39
C ALA A 152 -6.45 -3.28 18.03
N ASP A 153 -6.95 -3.03 16.82
CA ASP A 153 -8.13 -3.68 16.25
C ASP A 153 -7.76 -4.81 15.28
N ALA A 154 -6.49 -4.86 14.85
CA ALA A 154 -5.84 -5.98 14.18
C ALA A 154 -4.31 -5.87 14.35
N ILE A 155 -3.61 -6.97 14.13
CA ILE A 155 -2.14 -6.99 14.11
C ILE A 155 -1.67 -7.31 12.71
N GLU A 156 -0.68 -6.61 12.18
CA GLU A 156 -0.07 -6.94 10.89
C GLU A 156 1.41 -7.29 11.06
N ILE A 157 1.75 -8.56 10.85
CA ILE A 157 3.15 -9.02 10.81
C ILE A 157 3.71 -8.69 9.43
N VAL A 158 4.73 -7.85 9.37
CA VAL A 158 5.31 -7.38 8.11
C VAL A 158 6.53 -8.20 7.74
N VAL A 159 6.33 -9.16 6.83
CA VAL A 159 7.44 -9.94 6.24
C VAL A 159 8.12 -9.14 5.13
N GLY A 160 7.35 -8.35 4.38
CA GLY A 160 7.88 -7.48 3.33
C GLY A 160 6.92 -6.38 2.90
N GLN A 161 7.42 -5.43 2.11
CA GLN A 161 6.65 -4.37 1.48
C GLN A 161 7.02 -4.25 0.00
N GLY A 162 6.10 -3.73 -0.81
CA GLY A 162 6.25 -3.65 -2.26
C GLY A 162 7.45 -2.84 -2.75
N ALA A 163 7.77 -1.74 -2.05
CA ALA A 163 8.89 -0.87 -2.42
C ALA A 163 10.29 -1.48 -2.21
N LYS A 164 10.40 -2.50 -1.34
CA LYS A 164 11.67 -3.14 -0.95
C LYS A 164 11.49 -4.55 -0.38
N PRO A 165 10.94 -5.50 -1.14
CA PRO A 165 10.87 -6.89 -0.69
C PRO A 165 12.28 -7.42 -0.37
N GLY A 166 12.44 -8.11 0.76
CA GLY A 166 13.74 -8.59 1.24
C GLY A 166 14.68 -7.51 1.81
N GLY A 167 14.25 -6.23 1.79
CA GLY A 167 14.94 -5.11 2.43
C GLY A 167 14.31 -4.75 3.79
N GLY A 168 15.03 -3.98 4.59
CA GLY A 168 14.57 -3.47 5.88
C GLY A 168 13.99 -2.06 5.82
N GLY A 169 13.20 -1.70 6.83
CA GLY A 169 12.82 -0.31 7.16
C GLY A 169 14.04 0.64 7.18
N LEU A 170 13.84 1.87 6.69
CA LEU A 170 14.87 2.91 6.67
C LEU A 170 14.24 4.23 7.09
N LEU A 171 14.80 4.87 8.11
CA LEU A 171 14.48 6.24 8.48
C LEU A 171 15.81 6.98 8.68
N LEU A 172 16.02 8.06 7.92
CA LEU A 172 17.26 8.83 8.00
C LEU A 172 17.31 9.65 9.29
N GLY A 173 18.50 9.80 9.86
CA GLY A 173 18.75 10.43 11.16
C GLY A 173 18.24 11.86 11.26
N GLN A 174 18.22 12.59 10.14
CA GLN A 174 17.61 13.93 10.05
C GLN A 174 16.10 13.96 10.36
N LYS A 175 15.43 12.79 10.40
CA LYS A 175 14.04 12.62 10.81
C LYS A 175 13.90 11.91 12.15
N VAL A 176 15.01 11.61 12.83
CA VAL A 176 15.05 10.99 14.14
C VAL A 176 15.31 12.10 15.15
N ASN A 177 14.30 12.95 15.37
CA ASN A 177 14.30 13.96 16.44
C ASN A 177 14.06 13.29 17.81
N GLN A 178 14.15 14.06 18.88
CA GLN A 178 13.94 13.57 20.25
C GLN A 178 12.66 12.73 20.45
N VAL A 179 11.54 13.11 19.81
CA VAL A 179 10.27 12.39 19.94
C VAL A 179 10.33 11.03 19.26
N VAL A 180 10.81 10.98 18.02
CA VAL A 180 10.97 9.72 17.27
C VAL A 180 12.02 8.82 17.93
N ALA A 181 13.13 9.39 18.38
CA ALA A 181 14.18 8.72 19.13
C ALA A 181 13.63 8.04 20.39
N GLY A 182 12.83 8.76 21.18
CA GLY A 182 12.18 8.25 22.38
C GLY A 182 11.22 7.10 22.10
N MET A 183 10.35 7.23 21.08
CA MET A 183 9.41 6.16 20.70
C MET A 183 10.11 4.89 20.23
N ARG A 184 11.27 5.02 19.58
CA ARG A 184 11.98 3.89 18.97
C ARG A 184 13.14 3.37 19.81
N THR A 185 13.41 3.96 20.98
CA THR A 185 14.59 3.65 21.81
C THR A 185 15.89 3.75 21.01
N LEU A 186 16.02 4.83 20.23
CA LEU A 186 17.17 5.12 19.39
C LEU A 186 17.86 6.41 19.83
N PRO A 187 19.17 6.59 19.61
CA PRO A 187 19.82 7.89 19.75
C PRO A 187 19.28 8.88 18.71
N GLU A 188 19.16 10.15 19.11
CA GLU A 188 18.78 11.24 18.19
C GLU A 188 19.79 11.40 17.05
N GLY A 189 19.29 11.72 15.85
CA GLY A 189 20.13 11.98 14.69
C GLY A 189 20.75 10.74 14.03
N VAL A 190 20.50 9.54 14.54
CA VAL A 190 21.05 8.29 13.99
C VAL A 190 20.10 7.67 12.96
N ASP A 191 20.65 7.29 11.80
CA ASP A 191 19.93 6.52 10.79
C ASP A 191 19.39 5.21 11.38
N GLN A 192 18.08 5.02 11.31
CA GLN A 192 17.47 3.73 11.61
C GLN A 192 17.53 2.82 10.39
N ARG A 193 18.19 1.66 10.56
CA ARG A 193 18.16 0.55 9.60
C ARG A 193 17.54 -0.65 10.27
N SER A 194 16.33 -1.01 9.87
CA SER A 194 15.66 -2.19 10.39
C SER A 194 16.28 -3.46 9.76
N PRO A 195 16.40 -4.57 10.50
CA PRO A 195 16.79 -5.86 9.92
C PRO A 195 15.83 -6.29 8.80
N CYS A 196 16.31 -7.09 7.86
CA CYS A 196 15.46 -7.66 6.80
C CYS A 196 14.68 -8.91 7.24
N ARG A 197 14.96 -9.44 8.43
CA ARG A 197 14.35 -10.67 8.98
C ARG A 197 13.96 -10.44 10.41
N HIS A 198 12.85 -11.02 10.83
CA HIS A 198 12.47 -11.03 12.22
C HIS A 198 13.53 -11.82 13.02
N PRO A 199 14.04 -11.27 14.14
CA PRO A 199 15.13 -11.90 14.88
C PRO A 199 14.69 -13.13 15.68
N ASP A 200 13.39 -13.29 15.89
CA ASP A 200 12.74 -14.27 16.76
C ASP A 200 12.07 -15.43 15.99
N TRP A 201 12.17 -15.46 14.66
CA TRP A 201 11.70 -16.59 13.83
C TRP A 201 12.45 -16.64 12.50
N ILE A 202 12.73 -17.84 11.98
CA ILE A 202 13.58 -18.03 10.78
C ILE A 202 12.74 -18.45 9.56
N GLY A 203 11.64 -19.17 9.78
CA GLY A 203 10.81 -19.69 8.72
C GLY A 203 9.31 -19.75 9.05
N PRO A 204 8.49 -20.27 8.12
CA PRO A 204 7.04 -20.33 8.27
C PRO A 204 6.54 -21.14 9.47
N ASP A 205 7.26 -22.19 9.87
CA ASP A 205 6.89 -23.00 11.03
C ASP A 205 7.11 -22.22 12.35
N ASP A 206 8.15 -21.38 12.42
CA ASP A 206 8.37 -20.46 13.55
C ASP A 206 7.37 -19.29 13.51
N LEU A 207 7.02 -18.80 12.32
CA LEU A 207 5.99 -17.77 12.15
C LEU A 207 4.65 -18.22 12.72
N LYS A 208 4.32 -19.52 12.62
CA LYS A 208 3.13 -20.08 13.28
C LYS A 208 3.15 -19.86 14.79
N ILE A 209 4.29 -20.12 15.44
CA ILE A 209 4.46 -19.88 16.87
C ILE A 209 4.30 -18.39 17.18
N LYS A 210 4.89 -17.52 16.37
CA LYS A 210 4.74 -16.06 16.54
C LYS A 210 3.30 -15.58 16.41
N ILE A 211 2.56 -16.11 15.44
CA ILE A 211 1.13 -15.82 15.27
C ILE A 211 0.38 -16.27 16.51
N GLU A 212 0.62 -17.48 17.01
CA GLU A 212 -0.03 -18.01 18.22
C GLU A 212 0.25 -17.12 19.45
N GLU A 213 1.49 -16.71 19.68
CA GLU A 213 1.86 -15.79 20.76
C GLU A 213 1.07 -14.47 20.69
N LEU A 214 0.90 -13.91 19.49
CA LEU A 214 0.15 -12.67 19.29
C LEU A 214 -1.36 -12.87 19.50
N ARG A 215 -1.90 -14.06 19.17
CA ARG A 215 -3.29 -14.43 19.47
C ARG A 215 -3.51 -14.51 20.97
N GLU A 216 -2.64 -15.23 21.68
CA GLU A 216 -2.69 -15.33 23.13
C GLU A 216 -2.58 -13.95 23.79
N ALA A 217 -1.65 -13.10 23.34
CA ALA A 217 -1.46 -11.76 23.86
C ALA A 217 -2.69 -10.84 23.71
N THR A 218 -3.56 -11.15 22.74
CA THR A 218 -4.80 -10.42 22.44
C THR A 218 -6.06 -11.20 22.84
N ASN A 219 -5.93 -12.31 23.58
CA ASN A 219 -7.03 -13.18 23.98
C ASN A 219 -7.90 -13.69 22.81
N TRP A 220 -7.29 -13.85 21.62
CA TRP A 220 -7.95 -14.26 20.38
C TRP A 220 -9.05 -13.28 19.92
N GLU A 221 -9.00 -12.03 20.38
CA GLU A 221 -10.04 -11.05 20.09
C GLU A 221 -9.93 -10.48 18.68
N ILE A 222 -8.72 -10.22 18.19
CA ILE A 222 -8.48 -9.46 16.96
C ILE A 222 -7.74 -10.28 15.90
N PRO A 223 -7.91 -9.97 14.61
CA PRO A 223 -7.28 -10.73 13.54
C PRO A 223 -5.80 -10.40 13.37
N ILE A 224 -5.06 -11.40 12.85
CA ILE A 224 -3.64 -11.30 12.53
C ILE A 224 -3.45 -11.37 11.02
N TYR A 225 -2.91 -10.30 10.48
CA TYR A 225 -2.57 -10.13 9.08
C TYR A 225 -1.11 -10.49 8.86
N VAL A 226 -0.80 -11.05 7.69
CA VAL A 226 0.58 -11.25 7.24
C VAL A 226 0.80 -10.46 5.97
N LYS A 227 1.67 -9.45 6.05
CA LYS A 227 2.01 -8.58 4.92
C LYS A 227 3.23 -9.08 4.17
N LEU A 228 3.05 -9.28 2.87
CA LEU A 228 4.02 -9.83 1.94
C LEU A 228 4.32 -8.82 0.83
N GLY A 229 5.59 -8.63 0.50
CA GLY A 229 5.97 -7.99 -0.77
C GLY A 229 5.77 -8.99 -1.92
N ALA A 230 5.17 -8.56 -3.02
CA ALA A 230 4.86 -9.45 -4.14
C ALA A 230 6.14 -9.96 -4.82
N THR A 231 6.58 -11.16 -4.45
CA THR A 231 7.76 -11.82 -5.03
C THR A 231 7.40 -13.23 -5.50
N ARG A 232 7.54 -14.25 -4.65
CA ARG A 232 7.11 -15.63 -4.91
C ARG A 232 5.69 -15.83 -4.39
N VAL A 233 4.77 -15.02 -4.92
CA VAL A 233 3.42 -14.83 -4.36
C VAL A 233 2.71 -16.16 -4.09
N LYS A 234 2.73 -17.11 -5.03
CA LYS A 234 2.06 -18.40 -4.84
C LYS A 234 2.55 -19.17 -3.62
N ASP A 235 3.86 -19.20 -3.40
CA ASP A 235 4.47 -19.95 -2.31
C ASP A 235 4.32 -19.18 -0.99
N ASP A 236 4.62 -17.88 -1.01
CA ASP A 236 4.58 -17.02 0.18
C ASP A 236 3.17 -16.94 0.78
N VAL A 237 2.13 -16.88 -0.06
CA VAL A 237 0.72 -16.90 0.38
C VAL A 237 0.36 -18.22 1.04
N LYS A 238 0.72 -19.36 0.44
CA LYS A 238 0.45 -20.69 1.02
C LYS A 238 1.14 -20.86 2.38
N LEU A 239 2.38 -20.39 2.48
CA LEU A 239 3.16 -20.44 3.72
C LEU A 239 2.55 -19.56 4.81
N ALA A 240 2.12 -18.34 4.48
CA ALA A 240 1.45 -17.45 5.42
C ALA A 240 0.10 -18.02 5.91
N VAL A 241 -0.69 -18.61 5.02
CA VAL A 241 -1.94 -19.29 5.38
C VAL A 241 -1.68 -20.48 6.31
N LYS A 242 -0.68 -21.32 5.98
CA LYS A 242 -0.28 -22.46 6.81
C LYS A 242 0.21 -22.02 8.20
N ALA A 243 0.88 -20.87 8.29
CA ALA A 243 1.31 -20.28 9.55
C ALA A 243 0.14 -19.74 10.40
N GLY A 244 -1.04 -19.56 9.81
CA GLY A 244 -2.25 -19.17 10.55
C GLY A 244 -2.67 -17.71 10.35
N ALA A 245 -2.29 -17.08 9.23
CA ALA A 245 -2.80 -15.75 8.86
C ALA A 245 -4.34 -15.76 8.75
N ASP A 246 -4.97 -14.73 9.32
CA ASP A 246 -6.40 -14.44 9.11
C ASP A 246 -6.62 -13.67 7.80
N VAL A 247 -5.67 -12.80 7.45
CA VAL A 247 -5.69 -11.96 6.25
C VAL A 247 -4.30 -11.92 5.63
N ILE A 248 -4.24 -12.02 4.31
CA ILE A 248 -3.02 -11.78 3.54
C ILE A 248 -3.04 -10.35 3.04
N VAL A 249 -1.97 -9.60 3.31
CA VAL A 249 -1.77 -8.26 2.75
C VAL A 249 -0.67 -8.34 1.69
N LEU A 250 -1.06 -8.28 0.42
CA LEU A 250 -0.13 -8.38 -0.70
C LEU A 250 0.22 -6.98 -1.23
N ASP A 251 1.50 -6.65 -1.26
CA ASP A 251 1.98 -5.33 -1.68
C ASP A 251 2.82 -5.45 -2.96
N GLY A 252 2.25 -5.02 -4.08
CA GLY A 252 2.90 -5.04 -5.39
C GLY A 252 4.07 -4.06 -5.48
N MET A 253 4.94 -4.23 -6.48
CA MET A 253 6.17 -3.42 -6.61
C MET A 253 5.92 -1.91 -6.72
N GLU A 254 4.71 -1.49 -7.09
CA GLU A 254 4.29 -0.09 -7.14
C GLU A 254 4.11 0.54 -5.74
N GLY A 255 4.20 -0.26 -4.68
CA GLY A 255 4.13 0.17 -3.28
C GLY A 255 5.12 1.30 -2.96
N GLY A 256 4.68 2.25 -2.14
CA GLY A 256 5.47 3.42 -1.76
C GLY A 256 6.39 3.17 -0.55
N THR A 257 7.39 4.03 -0.40
CA THR A 257 8.18 4.16 0.84
C THR A 257 8.64 5.60 1.03
N ALA A 258 8.94 5.99 2.27
CA ALA A 258 9.59 7.27 2.52
C ALA A 258 11.09 7.24 2.19
N ALA A 259 11.73 6.08 2.39
CA ALA A 259 13.15 5.89 2.13
C ALA A 259 13.48 4.42 1.83
N THR A 260 14.18 4.21 0.72
CA THR A 260 14.87 2.96 0.39
C THR A 260 15.90 3.25 -0.70
N GLN A 261 16.78 2.28 -0.96
CA GLN A 261 17.64 2.32 -2.13
C GLN A 261 16.80 2.23 -3.40
N SER A 262 17.04 3.13 -4.36
CA SER A 262 16.26 3.21 -5.60
C SER A 262 16.25 1.90 -6.39
N ILE A 263 17.30 1.08 -6.26
CA ILE A 263 17.39 -0.24 -6.90
C ILE A 263 16.26 -1.19 -6.48
N PHE A 264 15.82 -1.14 -5.21
CA PHE A 264 14.74 -2.00 -4.74
C PHE A 264 13.42 -1.66 -5.43
N GLN A 265 13.08 -0.37 -5.48
CA GLN A 265 11.82 0.10 -6.08
C GLN A 265 11.72 -0.20 -7.57
N GLU A 266 12.86 -0.17 -8.27
CA GLU A 266 12.86 -0.35 -9.73
C GLU A 266 13.05 -1.81 -10.17
N HIS A 267 13.64 -2.67 -9.35
CA HIS A 267 14.12 -3.99 -9.79
C HIS A 267 13.67 -5.18 -8.94
N VAL A 268 12.94 -4.97 -7.85
CA VAL A 268 12.58 -6.06 -6.92
C VAL A 268 11.06 -6.17 -6.77
N GLY A 269 10.55 -7.38 -6.91
CA GLY A 269 9.13 -7.70 -6.84
C GLY A 269 8.45 -7.73 -8.21
N ILE A 270 7.16 -8.04 -8.21
CA ILE A 270 6.32 -8.08 -9.41
C ILE A 270 5.17 -7.05 -9.32
N PRO A 271 4.59 -6.64 -10.46
CA PRO A 271 3.47 -5.70 -10.48
C PRO A 271 2.25 -6.23 -9.73
N THR A 272 1.43 -5.30 -9.26
CA THR A 272 0.20 -5.60 -8.49
C THR A 272 -0.74 -6.48 -9.31
N LEU A 273 -0.88 -6.20 -10.62
CA LEU A 273 -1.78 -6.92 -11.53
C LEU A 273 -1.60 -8.46 -11.51
N PRO A 274 -0.43 -9.03 -11.85
CA PRO A 274 -0.19 -10.48 -11.76
C PRO A 274 -0.16 -10.99 -10.31
N ALA A 275 0.22 -10.15 -9.34
CA ALA A 275 0.29 -10.56 -7.94
C ALA A 275 -1.08 -10.96 -7.38
N ILE A 276 -2.14 -10.19 -7.69
CA ILE A 276 -3.52 -10.50 -7.27
C ILE A 276 -3.92 -11.90 -7.77
N VAL A 277 -3.73 -12.16 -9.07
CA VAL A 277 -4.12 -13.44 -9.69
C VAL A 277 -3.34 -14.60 -9.07
N GLN A 278 -2.03 -14.44 -8.84
CA GLN A 278 -1.22 -15.49 -8.22
C GLN A 278 -1.66 -15.79 -6.78
N ALA A 279 -2.02 -14.79 -5.99
CA ALA A 279 -2.50 -14.98 -4.63
C ALA A 279 -3.86 -15.69 -4.60
N VAL A 280 -4.80 -15.26 -5.45
CA VAL A 280 -6.12 -15.90 -5.57
C VAL A 280 -5.99 -17.36 -5.99
N GLU A 281 -5.13 -17.66 -6.98
CA GLU A 281 -4.85 -19.03 -7.38
C GLU A 281 -4.26 -19.86 -6.24
N ALA A 282 -3.33 -19.29 -5.46
CA ALA A 282 -2.75 -19.96 -4.32
C ALA A 282 -3.79 -20.30 -3.25
N LEU A 283 -4.67 -19.35 -2.90
CA LEU A 283 -5.77 -19.56 -1.95
C LEU A 283 -6.76 -20.63 -2.43
N LYS A 284 -7.07 -20.65 -3.74
CA LYS A 284 -7.93 -21.67 -4.36
C LYS A 284 -7.27 -23.06 -4.34
N GLU A 285 -5.98 -23.14 -4.65
CA GLU A 285 -5.24 -24.41 -4.70
C GLU A 285 -5.20 -25.13 -3.35
N ILE A 286 -5.10 -24.38 -2.25
CA ILE A 286 -5.13 -24.94 -0.89
C ILE A 286 -6.53 -24.94 -0.25
N GLY A 287 -7.57 -24.57 -1.02
CA GLY A 287 -8.97 -24.70 -0.61
C GLY A 287 -9.47 -23.69 0.44
N VAL A 288 -8.81 -22.54 0.62
CA VAL A 288 -9.21 -21.51 1.61
C VAL A 288 -9.68 -20.19 1.00
N TYR A 289 -9.88 -20.13 -0.32
CA TYR A 289 -10.42 -18.94 -0.98
C TYR A 289 -11.81 -18.61 -0.43
N GLY A 290 -12.00 -17.38 0.05
CA GLY A 290 -13.19 -16.92 0.77
C GLY A 290 -13.15 -17.14 2.29
N GLU A 291 -12.29 -18.04 2.79
CA GLU A 291 -12.04 -18.21 4.24
C GLU A 291 -10.93 -17.28 4.74
N VAL A 292 -9.81 -17.20 4.01
CA VAL A 292 -8.73 -16.24 4.27
C VAL A 292 -8.87 -15.06 3.30
N GLN A 293 -9.05 -13.86 3.84
CA GLN A 293 -9.23 -12.66 3.02
C GLN A 293 -7.91 -12.14 2.44
N LEU A 294 -7.99 -11.56 1.25
CA LEU A 294 -6.89 -10.96 0.51
C LEU A 294 -7.05 -9.44 0.42
N LEU A 295 -6.19 -8.72 1.13
CA LEU A 295 -6.03 -7.27 1.02
C LEU A 295 -4.88 -6.98 0.05
N VAL A 296 -5.08 -6.12 -0.95
CA VAL A 296 -4.04 -5.82 -1.95
C VAL A 296 -3.63 -4.36 -1.94
N SER A 297 -2.36 -4.09 -2.16
CA SER A 297 -1.77 -2.76 -2.15
C SER A 297 -0.67 -2.65 -3.20
N GLY A 298 -0.27 -1.42 -3.50
CA GLY A 298 0.63 -1.10 -4.61
C GLY A 298 -0.13 -0.48 -5.78
N GLY A 299 0.14 0.79 -6.08
CA GLY A 299 -0.36 1.43 -7.30
C GLY A 299 -1.88 1.69 -7.40
N ILE A 300 -2.68 1.43 -6.36
CA ILE A 300 -4.13 1.71 -6.36
C ILE A 300 -4.39 3.22 -6.21
N ARG A 301 -5.08 3.83 -7.19
CA ARG A 301 -5.24 5.30 -7.30
C ARG A 301 -6.68 5.77 -7.49
N SER A 302 -7.63 4.89 -7.78
CA SER A 302 -8.99 5.31 -8.17
C SER A 302 -10.03 4.23 -7.84
N GLY A 303 -11.32 4.57 -7.88
CA GLY A 303 -12.40 3.60 -7.73
C GLY A 303 -12.44 2.51 -8.82
N PRO A 304 -12.08 2.78 -10.09
CA PRO A 304 -11.81 1.74 -11.08
C PRO A 304 -10.70 0.78 -10.68
N ASP A 305 -9.59 1.25 -10.09
CA ASP A 305 -8.54 0.35 -9.59
C ASP A 305 -9.07 -0.56 -8.48
N VAL A 306 -9.86 -0.01 -7.53
CA VAL A 306 -10.54 -0.79 -6.48
C VAL A 306 -11.44 -1.85 -7.11
N ALA A 307 -12.34 -1.46 -8.02
CA ALA A 307 -13.29 -2.36 -8.65
C ALA A 307 -12.59 -3.50 -9.39
N LYS A 308 -11.50 -3.21 -10.11
CA LYS A 308 -10.71 -4.22 -10.83
C LYS A 308 -9.99 -5.16 -9.88
N ALA A 309 -9.44 -4.66 -8.78
CA ALA A 309 -8.81 -5.49 -7.76
C ALA A 309 -9.84 -6.45 -7.12
N LEU A 310 -11.03 -5.97 -6.79
CA LEU A 310 -12.13 -6.80 -6.28
C LEU A 310 -12.57 -7.85 -7.31
N ALA A 311 -12.77 -7.44 -8.57
CA ALA A 311 -13.12 -8.34 -9.67
C ALA A 311 -12.08 -9.45 -9.91
N LEU A 312 -10.79 -9.15 -9.68
CA LEU A 312 -9.70 -10.13 -9.76
C LEU A 312 -9.65 -11.09 -8.55
N GLY A 313 -10.40 -10.81 -7.48
CA GLY A 313 -10.58 -11.68 -6.32
C GLY A 313 -9.93 -11.17 -5.02
N ALA A 314 -9.62 -9.88 -4.91
CA ALA A 314 -9.28 -9.26 -3.63
C ALA A 314 -10.55 -8.96 -2.81
N ASP A 315 -10.48 -8.99 -1.49
CA ASP A 315 -11.57 -8.62 -0.58
C ASP A 315 -11.53 -7.13 -0.18
N ALA A 316 -10.36 -6.51 -0.29
CA ALA A 316 -10.18 -5.09 -0.09
C ALA A 316 -8.88 -4.61 -0.74
N VAL A 317 -8.72 -3.30 -0.83
CA VAL A 317 -7.47 -2.66 -1.20
C VAL A 317 -6.92 -1.80 -0.07
N SER A 318 -5.62 -1.54 -0.07
CA SER A 318 -4.97 -0.58 0.82
C SER A 318 -4.25 0.51 0.03
N ILE A 319 -4.52 1.77 0.36
CA ILE A 319 -3.91 2.94 -0.28
C ILE A 319 -2.92 3.65 0.66
N GLY A 320 -1.76 4.03 0.12
CA GLY A 320 -0.73 4.79 0.83
C GLY A 320 -0.44 6.10 0.10
N THR A 321 0.33 6.02 -0.99
CA THR A 321 0.71 7.20 -1.78
C THR A 321 -0.50 8.04 -2.21
N ALA A 322 -1.60 7.40 -2.62
CA ALA A 322 -2.78 8.11 -3.09
C ALA A 322 -3.47 8.93 -1.98
N SER A 323 -3.54 8.41 -0.75
CA SER A 323 -4.07 9.18 0.38
C SER A 323 -3.15 10.34 0.76
N LEU A 324 -1.82 10.18 0.64
CA LEU A 324 -0.89 11.30 0.82
C LEU A 324 -1.03 12.37 -0.27
N ILE A 325 -1.30 11.98 -1.52
CA ILE A 325 -1.57 12.92 -2.62
C ILE A 325 -2.87 13.67 -2.37
N ALA A 326 -3.95 12.99 -1.96
CA ALA A 326 -5.21 13.62 -1.58
C ALA A 326 -5.02 14.67 -0.47
N MET A 327 -4.14 14.38 0.49
CA MET A 327 -3.76 15.28 1.57
C MET A 327 -2.93 16.51 1.11
N GLY A 328 -2.29 16.44 -0.07
CA GLY A 328 -1.51 17.55 -0.64
C GLY A 328 -0.07 17.21 -1.02
N CYS A 329 0.36 15.95 -0.94
CA CYS A 329 1.69 15.54 -1.43
C CYS A 329 1.85 15.93 -2.90
N ASN A 330 2.99 16.55 -3.24
CA ASN A 330 3.31 17.03 -4.59
C ASN A 330 2.39 18.14 -5.15
N LYS A 331 1.53 18.75 -4.32
CA LYS A 331 0.68 19.89 -4.71
C LYS A 331 1.56 21.09 -5.12
N PRO A 332 1.17 21.89 -6.13
CA PRO A 332 1.93 23.04 -6.64
C PRO A 332 1.81 24.27 -5.73
N ILE A 333 2.19 24.12 -4.47
CA ILE A 333 2.29 25.16 -3.45
C ILE A 333 3.69 25.08 -2.82
N TYR A 334 4.21 26.17 -2.26
CA TYR A 334 5.58 26.22 -1.75
C TYR A 334 6.63 25.84 -2.82
N VAL A 335 6.50 26.43 -4.02
CA VAL A 335 7.31 26.05 -5.19
C VAL A 335 8.79 26.29 -4.94
N GLU A 336 9.12 27.38 -4.24
CA GLU A 336 10.48 27.75 -3.85
C GLU A 336 11.12 26.68 -2.96
N ASP A 337 10.36 26.09 -2.04
CA ASP A 337 10.84 25.01 -1.17
C ASP A 337 11.09 23.72 -1.97
N TYR A 338 10.26 23.40 -2.95
CA TYR A 338 10.54 22.28 -3.87
C TYR A 338 11.82 22.53 -4.69
N GLN A 339 12.02 23.75 -5.19
CA GLN A 339 13.23 24.12 -5.93
C GLN A 339 14.49 24.06 -5.04
N ALA A 340 14.38 24.48 -3.78
CA ALA A 340 15.46 24.36 -2.78
C ALA A 340 15.84 22.89 -2.47
N LEU A 341 14.92 21.95 -2.72
CA LEU A 341 15.18 20.51 -2.65
C LEU A 341 15.73 19.92 -3.96
N GLY A 342 15.93 20.73 -5.00
CA GLY A 342 16.32 20.26 -6.33
C GLY A 342 15.21 19.50 -7.05
N THR A 343 13.95 19.83 -6.79
CA THR A 343 12.80 19.19 -7.43
C THR A 343 11.70 20.19 -7.77
N ALA A 344 10.55 19.68 -8.22
CA ALA A 344 9.37 20.46 -8.54
C ALA A 344 8.12 19.75 -8.01
N PRO A 345 6.98 20.47 -7.85
CA PRO A 345 5.68 19.84 -7.68
C PRO A 345 5.45 18.73 -8.72
N TYR A 346 4.67 17.72 -8.37
CA TYR A 346 4.45 16.49 -9.18
C TYR A 346 5.66 15.56 -9.36
N HIS A 347 6.88 16.01 -9.05
CA HIS A 347 8.12 15.25 -9.27
C HIS A 347 8.88 14.91 -7.99
N CYS A 348 8.41 15.36 -6.82
CA CYS A 348 9.12 15.20 -5.57
C CYS A 348 9.05 13.75 -5.05
N HIS A 349 10.24 13.17 -4.86
CA HIS A 349 10.48 11.86 -4.25
C HIS A 349 11.53 11.96 -3.10
N HIS A 350 11.64 13.16 -2.50
CA HIS A 350 12.61 13.49 -1.46
C HIS A 350 12.09 13.29 -0.03
N CYS A 351 11.12 12.40 0.19
CA CYS A 351 10.49 12.15 1.50
C CYS A 351 11.49 11.77 2.60
N HIS A 352 12.61 11.17 2.21
CA HIS A 352 13.71 10.76 3.08
C HIS A 352 14.46 11.96 3.71
N THR A 353 14.42 13.14 3.08
CA THR A 353 15.12 14.35 3.53
C THR A 353 14.54 14.97 4.79
N GLY A 354 13.29 14.67 5.13
CA GLY A 354 12.58 15.34 6.23
C GLY A 354 12.15 16.76 5.92
N ARG A 355 12.43 17.30 4.73
CA ARG A 355 12.16 18.69 4.36
C ARG A 355 10.90 18.86 3.50
N CYS A 356 9.87 18.06 3.76
CA CYS A 356 8.65 18.04 2.93
C CYS A 356 7.95 19.42 2.95
N PRO A 357 7.82 20.13 1.79
CA PRO A 357 7.29 21.49 1.76
C PRO A 357 5.86 21.63 2.29
N VAL A 358 5.07 20.57 2.15
CA VAL A 358 3.65 20.49 2.51
C VAL A 358 3.39 19.81 3.87
N GLY A 359 4.43 19.61 4.69
CA GLY A 359 4.26 19.14 6.07
C GLY A 359 3.88 17.67 6.26
N ILE A 360 3.88 16.86 5.20
CA ILE A 360 3.48 15.45 5.27
C ILE A 360 4.63 14.55 5.75
N ALA A 361 5.79 14.59 5.08
CA ALA A 361 6.91 13.68 5.32
C ALA A 361 8.07 14.36 6.05
N THR A 362 7.79 14.99 7.19
CA THR A 362 8.73 15.80 7.98
C THR A 362 8.56 15.54 9.49
N GLN A 363 9.61 15.86 10.26
CA GLN A 363 9.57 15.97 11.72
C GLN A 363 9.98 17.38 12.20
N ASP A 364 10.05 18.33 11.27
CA ASP A 364 10.30 19.74 11.55
C ASP A 364 8.96 20.42 11.89
N ASP A 365 8.93 21.17 13.00
CA ASP A 365 7.69 21.74 13.53
C ASP A 365 7.11 22.84 12.63
N GLU A 366 7.96 23.65 11.99
CA GLU A 366 7.52 24.72 11.08
C GLU A 366 6.93 24.13 9.79
N LEU A 367 7.58 23.12 9.22
CA LEU A 367 7.06 22.41 8.05
C LEU A 367 5.79 21.64 8.40
N MET A 368 5.74 20.97 9.55
CA MET A 368 4.57 20.22 10.01
C MET A 368 3.35 21.13 10.21
N ALA A 369 3.54 22.36 10.70
CA ALA A 369 2.47 23.34 10.87
C ALA A 369 1.78 23.73 9.55
N ARG A 370 2.44 23.54 8.40
CA ARG A 370 1.87 23.78 7.06
C ARG A 370 0.81 22.76 6.65
N LEU A 371 0.59 21.71 7.45
CA LEU A 371 -0.43 20.70 7.22
C LEU A 371 -1.53 20.81 8.31
N PRO A 372 -2.62 21.57 8.06
CA PRO A 372 -3.77 21.60 8.95
C PRO A 372 -4.47 20.25 8.98
N ILE A 373 -4.67 19.69 10.18
CA ILE A 373 -5.16 18.32 10.37
C ILE A 373 -6.59 18.16 9.79
N GLU A 374 -7.50 19.09 10.08
CA GLU A 374 -8.90 18.98 9.69
C GLU A 374 -9.09 19.09 8.16
N GLU A 375 -8.38 20.02 7.51
CA GLU A 375 -8.39 20.16 6.05
C GLU A 375 -7.81 18.91 5.38
N ALA A 376 -6.67 18.43 5.88
CA ALA A 376 -6.03 17.20 5.42
C ALA A 376 -6.96 15.99 5.55
N ALA A 377 -7.62 15.83 6.69
CA ALA A 377 -8.59 14.75 6.94
C ALA A 377 -9.77 14.84 5.98
N THR A 378 -10.32 16.04 5.79
CA THR A 378 -11.44 16.30 4.87
C THR A 378 -11.10 15.93 3.44
N HIS A 379 -9.91 16.29 2.96
CA HIS A 379 -9.48 15.93 1.61
C HIS A 379 -9.32 14.41 1.43
N VAL A 380 -8.73 13.72 2.42
CA VAL A 380 -8.60 12.25 2.38
C VAL A 380 -9.98 11.58 2.42
N ALA A 381 -10.88 12.06 3.28
CA ALA A 381 -12.25 11.55 3.40
C ALA A 381 -13.04 11.72 2.10
N ASN A 382 -12.98 12.91 1.48
CA ASN A 382 -13.61 13.18 0.19
C ASN A 382 -13.06 12.28 -0.92
N TYR A 383 -11.75 12.05 -0.91
CA TYR A 383 -11.10 11.16 -1.88
C TYR A 383 -11.54 9.70 -1.71
N LEU A 384 -11.56 9.18 -0.47
CA LEU A 384 -12.08 7.84 -0.18
C LEU A 384 -13.55 7.71 -0.60
N GLN A 385 -14.38 8.69 -0.27
CA GLN A 385 -15.79 8.73 -0.67
C GLN A 385 -15.95 8.69 -2.20
N ALA A 386 -15.13 9.45 -2.94
CA ALA A 386 -15.14 9.46 -4.39
C ALA A 386 -14.77 8.09 -4.96
N MET A 387 -13.70 7.46 -4.47
CA MET A 387 -13.31 6.11 -4.88
C MET A 387 -14.45 5.10 -4.65
N VAL A 388 -15.14 5.18 -3.52
CA VAL A 388 -16.27 4.29 -3.19
C VAL A 388 -17.44 4.50 -4.16
N MET A 389 -17.81 5.75 -4.45
CA MET A 389 -18.87 6.05 -5.40
C MET A 389 -18.55 5.56 -6.81
N GLU A 390 -17.29 5.70 -7.23
CA GLU A 390 -16.79 5.17 -8.50
C GLU A 390 -16.88 3.64 -8.55
N THR A 391 -16.42 2.95 -7.50
CA THR A 391 -16.50 1.49 -7.41
C THR A 391 -17.95 0.98 -7.45
N GLN A 392 -18.85 1.61 -6.68
CA GLN A 392 -20.28 1.29 -6.69
C GLN A 392 -20.92 1.55 -8.05
N SER A 393 -20.51 2.62 -8.74
CA SER A 393 -21.02 2.95 -10.07
C SER A 393 -20.67 1.86 -11.09
N ILE A 394 -19.43 1.36 -11.03
CA ILE A 394 -18.97 0.24 -11.87
C ILE A 394 -19.73 -1.04 -11.52
N ALA A 395 -19.85 -1.40 -10.25
CA ALA A 395 -20.58 -2.59 -9.82
C ALA A 395 -22.03 -2.57 -10.34
N ARG A 396 -22.73 -1.45 -10.17
CA ARG A 396 -24.09 -1.27 -10.71
C ARG A 396 -24.15 -1.34 -12.22
N ALA A 397 -23.17 -0.75 -12.93
CA ALA A 397 -23.08 -0.86 -14.38
C ALA A 397 -22.86 -2.31 -14.83
N CYS A 398 -22.21 -3.14 -14.03
CA CYS A 398 -22.08 -4.59 -14.24
C CYS A 398 -23.31 -5.40 -13.77
N GLY A 399 -24.37 -4.73 -13.29
CA GLY A 399 -25.60 -5.38 -12.79
C GLY A 399 -25.49 -5.92 -11.35
N LYS A 400 -24.55 -5.41 -10.55
CA LYS A 400 -24.16 -5.98 -9.26
C LYS A 400 -24.51 -5.04 -8.10
N SER A 401 -25.29 -5.54 -7.14
CA SER A 401 -25.76 -4.82 -5.94
C SER A 401 -24.80 -4.92 -4.75
N ASN A 402 -23.65 -5.58 -4.91
CA ASN A 402 -22.58 -5.62 -3.93
C ASN A 402 -21.25 -5.57 -4.71
N VAL A 403 -20.30 -4.76 -4.26
CA VAL A 403 -19.00 -4.60 -4.94
C VAL A 403 -18.19 -5.91 -4.94
N HIS A 404 -18.39 -6.78 -3.96
CA HIS A 404 -17.75 -8.10 -3.87
C HIS A 404 -18.32 -9.13 -4.84
N ASN A 405 -19.43 -8.80 -5.50
CA ASN A 405 -19.95 -9.64 -6.58
C ASN A 405 -19.22 -9.36 -7.90
N LEU A 406 -18.36 -8.35 -8.01
CA LEU A 406 -17.55 -8.12 -9.21
C LEU A 406 -16.66 -9.35 -9.48
N GLU A 407 -16.55 -9.76 -10.74
CA GLU A 407 -15.89 -11.01 -11.13
C GLU A 407 -14.96 -10.82 -12.31
N ARG A 408 -14.08 -11.79 -12.51
CA ARG A 408 -13.13 -11.79 -13.63
C ARG A 408 -13.80 -11.80 -15.00
N GLU A 409 -15.03 -12.31 -15.11
CA GLU A 409 -15.80 -12.25 -16.36
C GLU A 409 -16.21 -10.83 -16.75
N ASP A 410 -16.25 -9.91 -15.78
CA ASP A 410 -16.56 -8.50 -16.05
C ASP A 410 -15.36 -7.80 -16.72
N LEU A 411 -14.21 -8.45 -16.85
CA LEU A 411 -12.96 -7.83 -17.26
C LEU A 411 -12.44 -8.39 -18.58
N VAL A 412 -11.91 -7.48 -19.40
CA VAL A 412 -11.03 -7.81 -20.53
C VAL A 412 -9.78 -6.94 -20.51
N ALA A 413 -8.72 -7.41 -21.15
CA ALA A 413 -7.44 -6.71 -21.21
C ALA A 413 -7.31 -5.90 -22.50
N LEU A 414 -6.69 -4.72 -22.42
CA LEU A 414 -6.36 -3.87 -23.56
C LEU A 414 -5.01 -4.25 -24.21
N THR A 415 -4.17 -5.00 -23.49
CA THR A 415 -2.83 -5.40 -23.93
C THR A 415 -2.62 -6.90 -23.77
N LEU A 416 -1.70 -7.47 -24.56
CA LEU A 416 -1.37 -8.89 -24.49
C LEU A 416 -0.72 -9.25 -23.15
N GLU A 417 0.10 -8.34 -22.61
CA GLU A 417 0.74 -8.47 -21.31
C GLU A 417 -0.30 -8.52 -20.19
N ALA A 418 -1.29 -7.62 -20.20
CA ALA A 418 -2.36 -7.63 -19.22
C ALA A 418 -3.25 -8.87 -19.36
N SER A 419 -3.54 -9.33 -20.57
CA SER A 419 -4.26 -10.58 -20.80
C SER A 419 -3.53 -11.77 -20.17
N ALA A 420 -2.22 -11.88 -20.40
CA ALA A 420 -1.39 -12.95 -19.84
C ALA A 420 -1.31 -12.89 -18.31
N MET A 421 -1.12 -11.69 -17.75
CA MET A 421 -0.93 -11.49 -16.31
C MET A 421 -2.23 -11.63 -15.52
N ALA A 422 -3.31 -11.03 -16.00
CA ALA A 422 -4.62 -11.07 -15.37
C ALA A 422 -5.40 -12.35 -15.70
N LYS A 423 -4.92 -13.12 -16.70
CA LYS A 423 -5.57 -14.32 -17.26
C LYS A 423 -7.01 -14.06 -17.73
N VAL A 424 -7.26 -12.87 -18.29
CA VAL A 424 -8.55 -12.47 -18.87
C VAL A 424 -8.42 -12.29 -20.40
N PRO A 425 -9.52 -12.40 -21.17
CA PRO A 425 -9.45 -12.28 -22.62
C PRO A 425 -8.93 -10.92 -23.08
N LEU A 426 -8.22 -10.89 -24.21
CA LEU A 426 -7.92 -9.64 -24.92
C LEU A 426 -9.23 -9.05 -25.45
N ALA A 427 -9.43 -7.74 -25.25
CA ALA A 427 -10.66 -7.04 -25.58
C ALA A 427 -11.11 -7.28 -27.03
N GLY A 428 -12.37 -7.71 -27.19
CA GLY A 428 -12.96 -8.04 -28.49
C GLY A 428 -12.62 -9.44 -29.00
N THR A 429 -12.02 -10.32 -28.18
CA THR A 429 -11.66 -11.69 -28.53
C THR A 429 -11.90 -12.65 -27.36
N ASP A 430 -11.90 -13.95 -27.63
CA ASP A 430 -11.86 -15.01 -26.60
C ASP A 430 -10.42 -15.44 -26.26
N PHE A 431 -9.42 -14.77 -26.82
CA PHE A 431 -8.01 -15.16 -26.68
C PHE A 431 -7.46 -14.73 -25.32
N ILE A 432 -7.00 -15.70 -24.54
CA ILE A 432 -6.25 -15.47 -23.29
C ILE A 432 -4.80 -15.87 -23.55
N MET A 433 -3.89 -14.90 -23.49
CA MET A 433 -2.48 -15.17 -23.77
C MET A 433 -1.89 -16.14 -22.73
N GLY A 434 -1.32 -17.26 -23.21
CA GLY A 434 -0.69 -18.27 -22.36
C GLY A 434 -1.62 -19.33 -21.78
N GLN A 435 -2.87 -19.41 -22.24
CA GLN A 435 -3.76 -20.57 -22.05
C GLN A 435 -3.82 -21.46 -23.29
#